data_AF-A0A841L502-F1
#
_entry.id   AF-A0A841L502-F1
#
_cell.length_a   1.000
_cell.length_b   1.000
_cell.length_c   1.000
_cell.angle_alpha   90.00
_cell.angle_beta   90.00
_cell.angle_gamma   90.00
#
_symmetry.space_group_name_H-M   'P 1'
#
loop_
_entity.id
_entity.type
_entity.pdbx_description
1 polymer ?
#
loop_
_entity_poly.entity_id
_entity_poly.type
_entity_poly.pdbx_seq_one_letter_code
_entity_poly.pdbx_strand_id
1 'polypeptide(L)'
;MKYTNNLNLKKPESNDFFDQENHANYNMDVIDSSISSHSADNVIHTSYAVNTSASDSYIITIPGITAYTAGMIVSFKATIANTTAATLNINNLGAKAIKKNVTADLETGDIVANQIVQVIYDGTNFQLLSIPSANVTANSAQTLTNKTLTAPKFANTGYIADTNGNELVKFAAIASAVNEITVKNNTAGSGPEIQASGGDTNIDLWLAPKGTGDVITNTGLHARVLGAGPTNGRWGQFSAGSNGNVLLGHNCYIDANDANKIKYKHTHASLGARGIVFDWGGQGTPMYFDMGNIATTAGTAFTPTFVKMYHEGSPGVLSLASSGEAVLLTAGQTFGGLTKTGFYMGAFMADKPPSTHDWAYVQHIKHNNVWAMQIGKGFHDADPMYYRTKWSQDGSTAIWGGWKQMGSGAYVVSNNVRETILATEYNNGAANSFRYIGKWIPKRDGTVMVKANIARSGTGTGNAFLYALYDRASTNVEFGAHKIHENIYSPLIDSIAVGSYLTANLNGLYVDLGYASAPGYIERTALLTVKAGHPVVFVLFDGYQLAYCNSIKIYYDEI
;
A
#
# COMPACT_ATOMS: atom_id res chain seq x y z
N MET A 1 82.91 -74.06 29.89
CA MET A 1 81.65 -73.67 30.58
C MET A 1 81.11 -72.35 30.07
N LYS A 2 79.93 -72.39 29.44
CA LYS A 2 79.18 -71.22 28.97
C LYS A 2 78.11 -70.82 29.98
N TYR A 3 77.55 -69.63 29.82
CA TYR A 3 76.41 -69.16 30.61
C TYR A 3 75.26 -68.75 29.69
N THR A 4 74.02 -68.84 30.19
CA THR A 4 72.86 -68.27 29.48
C THR A 4 72.84 -66.75 29.61
N ASN A 5 72.34 -66.05 28.59
CA ASN A 5 72.41 -64.58 28.55
C ASN A 5 71.49 -63.89 29.57
N ASN A 6 70.34 -64.50 29.90
CA ASN A 6 69.29 -63.84 30.69
C ASN A 6 69.46 -64.06 32.20
N LEU A 7 69.77 -65.29 32.61
CA LEU A 7 69.83 -65.69 34.02
C LEU A 7 71.22 -66.17 34.45
N ASN A 8 72.23 -66.05 33.58
CA ASN A 8 73.60 -66.50 33.84
C ASN A 8 73.67 -67.95 34.37
N LEU A 9 72.83 -68.84 33.81
CA LEU A 9 72.79 -70.24 34.20
C LEU A 9 73.99 -70.95 33.60
N LYS A 10 74.69 -71.75 34.41
CA LYS A 10 75.84 -72.52 33.95
C LYS A 10 75.39 -73.57 32.95
N LYS A 11 75.99 -73.56 31.76
CA LYS A 11 75.73 -74.50 30.66
C LYS A 11 77.01 -75.28 30.36
N PRO A 12 77.14 -76.51 30.88
CA PRO A 12 78.28 -77.39 30.61
C PRO A 12 78.45 -77.65 29.12
N GLU A 13 79.69 -77.64 28.65
CA GLU A 13 80.07 -78.01 27.28
C GLU A 13 80.45 -79.50 27.21
N SER A 14 80.61 -80.06 26.01
CA SER A 14 80.86 -81.49 25.79
C SER A 14 82.11 -82.04 26.49
N ASN A 15 83.01 -81.17 26.94
CA ASN A 15 84.24 -81.49 27.68
C ASN A 15 84.26 -80.99 29.14
N ASP A 16 83.15 -80.42 29.65
CA ASP A 16 83.03 -80.00 31.05
C ASP A 16 82.51 -81.16 31.93
N PHE A 17 83.01 -81.29 33.16
CA PHE A 17 82.45 -82.22 34.14
C PHE A 17 81.12 -81.69 34.70
N PHE A 18 80.08 -82.53 34.68
CA PHE A 18 78.79 -82.18 35.31
C PHE A 18 78.82 -82.47 36.81
N ASP A 19 78.96 -81.41 37.60
CA ASP A 19 78.70 -81.41 39.04
C ASP A 19 77.22 -81.08 39.33
N GLN A 20 76.54 -81.97 40.05
CA GLN A 20 75.14 -81.80 40.44
C GLN A 20 74.95 -80.56 41.31
N GLU A 21 75.85 -80.29 42.26
CA GLU A 21 75.71 -79.17 43.19
C GLU A 21 75.95 -77.84 42.46
N ASN A 22 77.07 -77.77 41.74
CA ASN A 22 77.47 -76.53 41.10
C ASN A 22 76.72 -76.20 39.80
N HIS A 23 76.08 -77.16 39.13
CA HIS A 23 75.32 -76.91 37.90
C HIS A 23 73.82 -77.07 38.08
N ALA A 24 73.34 -78.22 38.54
CA ALA A 24 71.90 -78.47 38.64
C ALA A 24 71.28 -77.68 39.79
N ASN A 25 71.76 -77.87 41.02
CA ASN A 25 71.20 -77.23 42.21
C ASN A 25 71.37 -75.70 42.12
N TYR A 26 72.59 -75.23 41.82
CA TYR A 26 72.84 -73.80 41.62
C TYR A 26 71.92 -73.16 40.57
N ASN A 27 71.76 -73.77 39.38
CA ASN A 27 70.87 -73.19 38.37
C ASN A 27 69.40 -73.23 38.82
N MET A 28 68.99 -74.27 39.56
CA MET A 28 67.62 -74.38 40.09
C MET A 28 67.34 -73.26 41.09
N ASP A 29 68.28 -72.98 41.99
CA ASP A 29 68.15 -71.88 42.97
C ASP A 29 68.07 -70.51 42.29
N VAL A 30 68.88 -70.29 41.23
CA VAL A 30 68.82 -69.05 40.44
C VAL A 30 67.49 -68.91 39.71
N ILE A 31 66.98 -69.99 39.13
CA ILE A 31 65.67 -70.01 38.47
C ILE A 31 64.55 -69.73 39.48
N ASP A 32 64.54 -70.42 40.62
CA ASP A 32 63.52 -70.26 41.65
C ASP A 32 63.51 -68.84 42.24
N SER A 33 64.68 -68.27 42.51
CA SER A 33 64.82 -66.88 42.95
C SER A 33 64.28 -65.90 41.90
N SER A 34 64.62 -66.10 40.62
CA SER A 34 64.12 -65.25 39.53
C SER A 34 62.60 -65.35 39.38
N ILE A 35 62.03 -66.56 39.39
CA ILE A 35 60.58 -66.79 39.31
C ILE A 35 59.87 -66.21 40.54
N SER A 36 60.43 -66.37 41.73
CA SER A 36 59.91 -65.79 42.97
C SER A 36 59.85 -64.26 42.88
N SER A 37 60.91 -63.62 42.37
CA SER A 37 60.91 -62.17 42.16
C SER A 37 59.87 -61.71 41.15
N HIS A 38 59.70 -62.44 40.04
CA HIS A 38 58.73 -62.11 38.99
C HIS A 38 57.28 -62.38 39.42
N SER A 39 57.02 -63.42 40.21
CA SER A 39 55.69 -63.71 40.77
C SER A 39 55.26 -62.71 41.83
N ALA A 40 56.20 -62.02 42.48
CA ALA A 40 55.94 -60.90 43.37
C ALA A 40 55.79 -59.55 42.63
N ASP A 41 56.07 -59.50 41.33
CA ASP A 41 56.04 -58.28 40.53
C ASP A 41 54.62 -57.91 40.07
N ASN A 42 53.93 -57.18 40.94
CA ASN A 42 52.61 -56.61 40.67
C ASN A 42 52.69 -55.23 39.98
N VAL A 43 53.89 -54.74 39.66
CA VAL A 43 54.07 -53.48 38.92
C VAL A 43 54.07 -53.75 37.42
N ILE A 44 54.66 -54.86 36.99
CA ILE A 44 54.72 -55.27 35.57
C ILE A 44 53.57 -56.22 35.21
N HIS A 45 53.10 -57.05 36.15
CA HIS A 45 51.92 -57.91 35.93
C HIS A 45 50.65 -57.22 36.39
N THR A 46 49.70 -57.03 35.48
CA THR A 46 48.40 -56.48 35.84
C THR A 46 47.58 -57.51 36.62
N SER A 47 47.59 -57.41 37.95
CA SER A 47 46.79 -58.28 38.82
C SER A 47 45.29 -58.07 38.61
N TYR A 48 44.50 -59.14 38.76
CA TYR A 48 43.04 -59.10 38.69
C TYR A 48 42.41 -59.51 40.03
N ALA A 49 41.39 -58.77 40.47
CA ALA A 49 40.57 -59.14 41.61
C ALA A 49 39.09 -58.77 41.41
N VAL A 50 38.22 -59.34 42.24
CA VAL A 50 36.78 -59.00 42.24
C VAL A 50 36.49 -58.10 43.43
N ASN A 51 35.79 -57.00 43.19
CA ASN A 51 35.32 -56.13 44.26
C ASN A 51 34.32 -56.85 45.17
N THR A 52 34.54 -56.76 46.48
CA THR A 52 33.67 -57.35 47.51
C THR A 52 32.76 -56.32 48.19
N SER A 53 32.97 -55.02 47.95
CA SER A 53 32.16 -53.93 48.51
C SER A 53 30.84 -53.73 47.75
N ALA A 54 29.77 -53.35 48.45
CA ALA A 54 28.51 -52.94 47.84
C ALA A 54 28.32 -51.41 47.81
N SER A 55 29.43 -50.65 47.82
CA SER A 55 29.43 -49.17 47.82
C SER A 55 30.52 -48.60 46.90
N ASP A 56 30.51 -47.27 46.70
CA ASP A 56 31.52 -46.53 45.92
C ASP A 56 32.94 -46.62 46.51
N SER A 57 33.10 -47.23 47.69
CA SER A 57 34.40 -47.60 48.25
C SER A 57 34.72 -49.05 47.90
N TYR A 58 35.32 -49.26 46.73
CA TYR A 58 35.68 -50.58 46.23
C TYR A 58 36.76 -51.21 47.10
N ILE A 59 36.60 -52.51 47.41
CA ILE A 59 37.54 -53.29 48.22
C ILE A 59 37.94 -54.52 47.41
N ILE A 60 39.25 -54.70 47.23
CA ILE A 60 39.80 -55.86 46.53
C ILE A 60 40.96 -56.47 47.31
N THR A 61 41.15 -57.78 47.16
CA THR A 61 42.25 -58.51 47.77
C THR A 61 43.13 -59.09 46.67
N ILE A 62 44.41 -58.72 46.68
CA ILE A 62 45.41 -59.18 45.71
C ILE A 62 46.63 -59.70 46.48
N PRO A 63 46.99 -60.98 46.37
CA PRO A 63 48.18 -61.52 47.04
C PRO A 63 49.47 -60.74 46.69
N GLY A 64 50.32 -60.50 47.69
CA GLY A 64 51.64 -59.89 47.50
C GLY A 64 51.69 -58.36 47.51
N ILE A 65 50.56 -57.65 47.49
CA ILE A 65 50.55 -56.18 47.59
C ILE A 65 50.56 -55.76 49.07
N THR A 66 51.66 -55.14 49.52
CA THR A 66 51.82 -54.64 50.90
C THR A 66 51.92 -53.11 50.99
N ALA A 67 52.07 -52.42 49.86
CA ALA A 67 52.07 -50.96 49.74
C ALA A 67 51.67 -50.51 48.33
N TYR A 68 51.21 -49.27 48.20
CA TYR A 68 50.97 -48.65 46.88
C TYR A 68 52.26 -48.05 46.33
N THR A 69 52.67 -48.49 45.14
CA THR A 69 53.83 -47.95 44.41
C THR A 69 53.36 -47.22 43.15
N ALA A 70 53.89 -46.03 42.88
CA ALA A 70 53.53 -45.28 41.67
C ALA A 70 53.86 -46.12 40.42
N GLY A 71 52.94 -46.14 39.46
CA GLY A 71 52.99 -47.00 38.28
C GLY A 71 52.31 -48.36 38.44
N MET A 72 51.87 -48.75 39.64
CA MET A 72 51.16 -50.02 39.84
C MET A 72 49.80 -50.02 39.12
N ILE A 73 49.64 -50.93 38.16
CA ILE A 73 48.40 -51.12 37.40
C ILE A 73 47.62 -52.29 38.00
N VAL A 74 46.33 -52.06 38.27
CA VAL A 74 45.43 -53.08 38.80
C VAL A 74 44.18 -53.17 37.95
N SER A 75 43.80 -54.39 37.59
CA SER A 75 42.47 -54.69 37.04
C SER A 75 41.55 -55.17 38.15
N PHE A 76 40.31 -54.70 38.19
CA PHE A 76 39.31 -55.31 39.05
C PHE A 76 37.93 -55.34 38.42
N LYS A 77 37.13 -56.35 38.78
CA LYS A 77 35.70 -56.37 38.44
C LYS A 77 34.93 -55.56 39.47
N ALA A 78 34.38 -54.41 39.06
CA ALA A 78 33.46 -53.63 39.87
C ALA A 78 32.10 -54.35 39.89
N THR A 79 31.74 -55.00 40.99
CA THR A 79 30.46 -55.76 41.10
C THR A 79 29.24 -54.85 41.12
N ILE A 80 29.42 -53.56 41.47
CA ILE A 80 28.39 -52.52 41.45
C ILE A 80 28.88 -51.28 40.69
N ALA A 81 27.93 -50.51 40.13
CA ALA A 81 28.22 -49.23 39.49
C ALA A 81 28.53 -48.17 40.55
N ASN A 82 29.39 -47.21 40.23
CA ASN A 82 29.62 -46.09 41.13
C ASN A 82 28.45 -45.08 41.03
N THR A 83 28.05 -44.53 42.17
CA THR A 83 26.99 -43.50 42.25
C THR A 83 27.53 -42.10 42.48
N THR A 84 28.72 -41.99 43.04
CA THR A 84 29.44 -40.74 43.35
C THR A 84 30.94 -40.94 43.12
N ALA A 85 31.79 -40.08 43.71
CA ALA A 85 33.23 -40.25 43.70
C ALA A 85 33.62 -41.60 44.33
N ALA A 86 34.43 -42.38 43.61
CA ALA A 86 34.81 -43.73 44.02
C ALA A 86 36.20 -43.80 44.64
N THR A 87 36.42 -44.78 45.50
CA THR A 87 37.74 -45.11 46.06
C THR A 87 38.07 -46.58 45.84
N LEU A 88 39.36 -46.92 45.88
CA LEU A 88 39.85 -48.30 45.87
C LEU A 88 40.71 -48.55 47.10
N ASN A 89 40.42 -49.62 47.82
CA ASN A 89 41.23 -50.11 48.92
C ASN A 89 41.70 -51.54 48.63
N ILE A 90 43.01 -51.69 48.44
CA ILE A 90 43.66 -52.98 48.17
C ILE A 90 44.21 -53.52 49.49
N ASN A 91 43.87 -54.75 49.85
CA ASN A 91 44.38 -55.45 51.06
C ASN A 91 44.29 -54.62 52.36
N ASN A 92 43.29 -53.74 52.49
CA ASN A 92 43.12 -52.83 53.63
C ASN A 92 44.32 -51.88 53.87
N LEU A 93 45.13 -51.58 52.85
CA LEU A 93 46.28 -50.66 52.93
C LEU A 93 45.87 -49.18 53.05
N GLY A 94 44.58 -48.88 52.92
CA GLY A 94 43.99 -47.55 52.98
C GLY A 94 43.32 -47.20 51.66
N ALA A 95 42.11 -46.65 51.73
CA ALA A 95 41.36 -46.27 50.53
C ALA A 95 42.01 -45.08 49.84
N LYS A 96 42.18 -45.17 48.51
CA LYS A 96 42.68 -44.09 47.65
C LYS A 96 41.58 -43.70 46.66
N ALA A 97 41.46 -42.41 46.38
CA ALA A 97 40.47 -41.95 45.39
C ALA A 97 40.81 -42.52 44.01
N ILE A 98 39.77 -42.88 43.26
CA ILE A 98 39.86 -43.13 41.83
C ILE A 98 39.53 -41.81 41.13
N LYS A 99 40.38 -41.38 40.23
CA LYS A 99 40.27 -40.13 39.46
C LYS A 99 40.18 -40.43 37.97
N LYS A 100 39.42 -39.63 37.25
CA LYS A 100 39.44 -39.57 35.77
C LYS A 100 40.20 -38.34 35.32
N ASN A 101 40.75 -38.37 34.10
CA ASN A 101 41.49 -37.23 33.54
C ASN A 101 42.55 -36.66 34.51
N VAL A 102 43.33 -37.56 35.13
CA VAL A 102 44.38 -37.28 36.13
C VAL A 102 43.84 -36.80 37.49
N THR A 103 42.96 -35.80 37.53
CA THR A 103 42.60 -35.09 38.77
C THR A 103 41.11 -35.04 39.10
N ALA A 104 40.23 -35.30 38.14
CA ALA A 104 38.79 -35.16 38.32
C ALA A 104 38.20 -36.36 39.08
N ASP A 105 37.24 -36.10 39.96
CA ASP A 105 36.47 -37.17 40.59
C ASP A 105 35.61 -37.92 39.56
N LEU A 106 35.34 -39.19 39.87
CA LEU A 106 34.33 -39.95 39.15
C LEU A 106 32.93 -39.39 39.44
N GLU A 107 32.09 -39.44 38.42
CA GLU A 107 30.66 -39.13 38.44
C GLU A 107 29.86 -40.42 38.30
N THR A 108 28.58 -40.38 38.66
CA THR A 108 27.66 -41.52 38.57
C THR A 108 27.79 -42.24 37.22
N GLY A 109 28.10 -43.54 37.26
CA GLY A 109 28.13 -44.39 36.07
C GLY A 109 29.41 -44.34 35.24
N ASP A 110 30.46 -43.61 35.67
CA ASP A 110 31.80 -43.72 35.06
C ASP A 110 32.37 -45.15 35.15
N ILE A 111 31.99 -45.90 36.20
CA ILE A 111 32.20 -47.33 36.36
C ILE A 111 30.82 -48.00 36.44
N VAL A 112 30.55 -48.95 35.55
CA VAL A 112 29.28 -49.69 35.52
C VAL A 112 29.37 -51.05 36.21
N ALA A 113 28.23 -51.55 36.70
CA ALA A 113 28.18 -52.84 37.39
C ALA A 113 28.67 -53.98 36.49
N ASN A 114 29.48 -54.86 37.06
CA ASN A 114 30.19 -55.96 36.41
C ASN A 114 31.27 -55.55 35.39
N GLN A 115 31.60 -54.27 35.26
CA GLN A 115 32.71 -53.83 34.43
C GLN A 115 34.05 -54.29 35.00
N ILE A 116 34.93 -54.79 34.13
CA ILE A 116 36.35 -54.92 34.46
C ILE A 116 36.99 -53.57 34.18
N VAL A 117 37.51 -52.96 35.23
CA VAL A 117 38.15 -51.63 35.19
C VAL A 117 39.64 -51.76 35.45
N GLN A 118 40.41 -50.90 34.78
CA GLN A 118 41.85 -50.75 34.98
C GLN A 118 42.16 -49.40 35.60
N VAL A 119 42.98 -49.42 36.64
CA VAL A 119 43.48 -48.22 37.31
C VAL A 119 44.99 -48.29 37.45
N ILE A 120 45.65 -47.13 37.45
CA ILE A 120 47.08 -46.99 37.73
C ILE A 120 47.30 -46.07 38.92
N TYR A 121 48.11 -46.47 39.90
CA TYR A 121 48.44 -45.59 41.02
C TYR A 121 49.48 -44.55 40.61
N ASP A 122 49.24 -43.26 40.86
CA ASP A 122 50.12 -42.16 40.45
C ASP A 122 51.06 -41.67 41.57
N GLY A 123 51.01 -42.30 42.74
CA GLY A 123 51.73 -41.87 43.94
C GLY A 123 50.81 -41.26 45.01
N THR A 124 49.62 -40.78 44.63
CA THR A 124 48.62 -40.21 45.55
C THR A 124 47.24 -40.87 45.38
N ASN A 125 46.77 -40.99 44.14
CA ASN A 125 45.45 -41.50 43.75
C ASN A 125 45.57 -42.60 42.69
N PHE A 126 44.48 -43.31 42.44
CA PHE A 126 44.34 -44.18 41.29
C PHE A 126 43.78 -43.39 40.10
N GLN A 127 44.38 -43.48 38.93
CA GLN A 127 43.83 -42.94 37.69
C GLN A 127 43.10 -44.03 36.93
N LEU A 128 41.85 -43.78 36.57
CA LEU A 128 41.02 -44.68 35.76
C LEU A 128 41.51 -44.67 34.31
N LEU A 129 41.96 -45.83 33.83
CA LEU A 129 42.40 -46.03 32.45
C LEU A 129 41.24 -46.48 31.55
N SER A 130 40.28 -47.22 32.10
CA SER A 130 39.14 -47.78 31.39
C SER A 130 37.93 -46.84 31.38
N ILE A 131 38.12 -45.58 30.98
CA ILE A 131 37.01 -44.62 30.91
C ILE A 131 36.10 -45.05 29.76
N PRO A 132 34.83 -45.46 29.99
CA PRO A 132 33.87 -45.49 28.90
C PRO A 132 33.73 -44.03 28.43
N SER A 133 34.17 -43.76 27.19
CA SER A 133 34.02 -42.44 26.57
C SER A 133 32.64 -41.87 26.89
N ALA A 134 32.57 -40.57 27.18
CA ALA A 134 31.31 -39.82 27.28
C ALA A 134 30.60 -39.86 25.92
N ASN A 135 30.01 -41.01 25.62
CA ASN A 135 29.25 -41.27 24.43
C ASN A 135 27.92 -40.56 24.63
N VAL A 136 27.45 -39.89 23.58
CA VAL A 136 26.04 -39.55 23.47
C VAL A 136 25.28 -40.86 23.26
N THR A 137 24.91 -41.51 24.36
CA THR A 137 24.20 -42.79 24.33
C THR A 137 22.72 -42.56 24.08
N ALA A 138 22.15 -43.41 23.23
CA ALA A 138 20.90 -43.17 22.51
C ALA A 138 19.62 -42.96 23.35
N ASN A 139 19.66 -43.20 24.66
CA ASN A 139 18.46 -43.27 25.51
C ASN A 139 18.52 -42.39 26.78
N SER A 140 19.50 -41.49 26.89
CA SER A 140 19.58 -40.55 28.03
C SER A 140 19.56 -39.11 27.56
N ALA A 141 18.84 -38.25 28.29
CA ALA A 141 18.92 -36.80 28.09
C ALA A 141 20.35 -36.34 28.40
N GLN A 142 20.96 -35.58 27.48
CA GLN A 142 22.31 -35.05 27.65
C GLN A 142 22.36 -33.57 27.30
N THR A 143 23.08 -32.79 28.10
CA THR A 143 23.35 -31.37 27.84
C THR A 143 24.72 -31.22 27.20
N LEU A 144 24.76 -30.84 25.92
CA LEU A 144 26.00 -30.66 25.17
C LEU A 144 26.57 -29.24 25.36
N THR A 145 27.25 -29.00 26.48
CA THR A 145 27.91 -27.69 26.76
C THR A 145 29.30 -27.63 26.10
N ASN A 146 29.63 -26.50 25.48
CA ASN A 146 30.93 -26.24 24.83
C ASN A 146 31.33 -27.26 23.75
N LYS A 147 30.36 -27.77 23.00
CA LYS A 147 30.61 -28.71 21.88
C LYS A 147 30.36 -28.02 20.53
N THR A 148 31.20 -28.33 19.55
CA THR A 148 31.02 -27.92 18.15
C THR A 148 30.36 -29.06 17.38
N LEU A 149 29.19 -28.81 16.79
CA LEU A 149 28.50 -29.76 15.91
C LEU A 149 28.88 -29.47 14.46
N THR A 150 29.83 -30.20 13.89
CA THR A 150 30.32 -29.95 12.53
C THR A 150 29.48 -30.62 11.44
N ALA A 151 28.79 -31.72 11.76
CA ALA A 151 27.89 -32.42 10.85
C ALA A 151 26.73 -33.10 11.63
N PRO A 152 25.90 -32.33 12.35
CA PRO A 152 24.74 -32.90 13.03
C PRO A 152 23.79 -33.52 12.00
N LYS A 153 23.34 -34.75 12.25
CA LYS A 153 22.35 -35.44 11.43
C LYS A 153 21.12 -35.71 12.27
N PHE A 154 19.97 -35.24 11.80
CA PHE A 154 18.67 -35.60 12.35
C PHE A 154 18.10 -36.80 11.56
N ALA A 155 17.42 -37.71 12.25
CA ALA A 155 16.70 -38.79 11.57
C ALA A 155 15.62 -38.22 10.64
N ASN A 156 15.23 -38.95 9.59
CA ASN A 156 14.11 -38.53 8.75
C ASN A 156 12.84 -38.42 9.60
N THR A 157 12.14 -37.30 9.55
CA THR A 157 11.01 -36.93 10.44
C THR A 157 11.40 -36.62 11.89
N GLY A 158 12.69 -36.56 12.20
CA GLY A 158 13.21 -36.04 13.47
C GLY A 158 12.93 -34.55 13.65
N TYR A 159 13.06 -34.08 14.88
CA TYR A 159 12.72 -32.71 15.26
C TYR A 159 13.63 -32.16 16.36
N ILE A 160 13.70 -30.83 16.43
CA ILE A 160 14.12 -30.12 17.64
C ILE A 160 12.88 -29.95 18.50
N ALA A 161 12.93 -30.42 19.75
CA ALA A 161 11.80 -30.40 20.67
C ALA A 161 11.87 -29.21 21.63
N ASP A 162 10.72 -28.80 22.18
CA ASP A 162 10.66 -27.96 23.37
C ASP A 162 10.95 -28.78 24.64
N THR A 163 10.98 -28.13 25.81
CA THR A 163 11.22 -28.79 27.10
C THR A 163 10.11 -29.78 27.50
N ASN A 164 8.94 -29.71 26.87
CA ASN A 164 7.82 -30.61 27.12
C ASN A 164 7.81 -31.81 26.15
N GLY A 165 8.75 -31.86 25.20
CA GLY A 165 8.86 -32.90 24.19
C GLY A 165 8.04 -32.66 22.92
N ASN A 166 7.43 -31.48 22.74
CA ASN A 166 6.69 -31.13 21.52
C ASN A 166 7.63 -30.63 20.42
N GLU A 167 7.26 -30.79 19.14
CA GLU A 167 8.09 -30.34 18.02
C GLU A 167 8.13 -28.81 17.88
N LEU A 168 9.33 -28.22 17.89
CA LEU A 168 9.58 -26.83 17.48
C LEU A 168 9.91 -26.72 15.99
N VAL A 169 10.76 -27.63 15.49
CA VAL A 169 11.19 -27.68 14.08
C VAL A 169 11.29 -29.13 13.66
N LYS A 170 10.65 -29.52 12.55
CA LYS A 170 10.66 -30.89 12.02
C LYS A 170 11.41 -30.94 10.68
N PHE A 171 12.24 -31.96 10.50
CA PHE A 171 13.02 -32.17 9.28
C PHE A 171 12.47 -33.36 8.50
N ALA A 172 12.16 -33.14 7.22
CA ALA A 172 11.70 -34.18 6.30
C ALA A 172 12.71 -34.35 5.17
N ALA A 173 13.08 -35.60 4.87
CA ALA A 173 13.97 -35.91 3.77
C ALA A 173 13.18 -36.13 2.47
N ILE A 174 13.70 -35.60 1.36
CA ILE A 174 13.27 -35.92 0.00
C ILE A 174 14.41 -36.70 -0.66
N ALA A 175 14.07 -37.78 -1.37
CA ALA A 175 15.07 -38.56 -2.09
C ALA A 175 15.77 -37.68 -3.14
N SER A 176 17.11 -37.64 -3.11
CA SER A 176 17.93 -36.84 -4.02
C SER A 176 17.61 -35.34 -4.01
N ALA A 177 17.31 -34.76 -2.83
CA ALA A 177 17.12 -33.32 -2.69
C ALA A 177 18.34 -32.52 -3.20
N VAL A 178 18.08 -31.50 -4.03
CA VAL A 178 19.08 -30.60 -4.64
C VAL A 178 19.08 -29.21 -3.99
N ASN A 179 17.95 -28.82 -3.40
CA ASN A 179 17.71 -27.50 -2.85
C ASN A 179 17.35 -27.58 -1.37
N GLU A 180 17.78 -26.59 -0.59
CA GLU A 180 17.68 -26.53 0.86
C GLU A 180 17.52 -25.09 1.39
N ILE A 181 17.41 -24.97 2.72
CA ILE A 181 17.37 -23.67 3.41
C ILE A 181 18.74 -23.42 4.05
N THR A 182 19.30 -22.25 3.79
CA THR A 182 20.45 -21.71 4.53
C THR A 182 19.97 -20.67 5.55
N VAL A 183 20.38 -20.84 6.80
CA VAL A 183 20.19 -19.85 7.88
C VAL A 183 21.55 -19.32 8.28
N LYS A 184 21.77 -18.01 8.20
CA LYS A 184 23.06 -17.39 8.48
C LYS A 184 22.94 -16.11 9.31
N ASN A 185 23.97 -15.84 10.10
CA ASN A 185 24.19 -14.52 10.69
C ASN A 185 24.60 -13.52 9.60
N ASN A 186 24.66 -12.24 9.97
CA ASN A 186 25.06 -11.18 9.05
C ASN A 186 26.00 -10.20 9.73
N THR A 187 26.63 -9.35 8.92
CA THR A 187 27.51 -8.27 9.40
C THR A 187 26.70 -7.20 10.15
N ALA A 188 27.37 -6.45 11.02
CA ALA A 188 26.73 -5.39 11.79
C ALA A 188 26.02 -4.38 10.87
N GLY A 189 24.77 -4.04 11.22
CA GLY A 189 23.90 -3.18 10.40
C GLY A 189 22.96 -3.94 9.47
N SER A 190 23.13 -5.25 9.29
CA SER A 190 22.21 -6.12 8.54
C SER A 190 21.54 -7.14 9.47
N GLY A 191 20.32 -7.56 9.14
CA GLY A 191 19.62 -8.62 9.87
C GLY A 191 20.13 -10.02 9.50
N PRO A 192 19.91 -11.03 10.38
CA PRO A 192 20.12 -12.44 10.03
C PRO A 192 19.20 -12.85 8.88
N GLU A 193 19.60 -13.87 8.13
CA GLU A 193 18.94 -14.25 6.87
C GLU A 193 18.54 -15.73 6.86
N ILE A 194 17.33 -15.99 6.37
CA ILE A 194 16.85 -17.32 5.95
C ILE A 194 16.65 -17.24 4.44
N GLN A 195 17.36 -18.08 3.69
CA GLN A 195 17.33 -18.07 2.24
C GLN A 195 17.21 -19.49 1.67
N ALA A 196 16.64 -19.60 0.47
CA ALA A 196 16.79 -20.79 -0.34
C ALA A 196 18.25 -20.89 -0.86
N SER A 197 18.78 -22.11 -0.92
CA SER A 197 20.06 -22.45 -1.52
C SER A 197 19.96 -23.81 -2.19
N GLY A 198 20.93 -24.16 -3.04
CA GLY A 198 20.93 -25.45 -3.73
C GLY A 198 21.73 -25.42 -5.02
N GLY A 199 21.66 -26.53 -5.75
CA GLY A 199 22.29 -26.65 -7.06
C GLY A 199 21.53 -25.94 -8.19
N ASP A 200 20.22 -25.70 -8.03
CA ASP A 200 19.41 -25.07 -9.07
C ASP A 200 19.63 -23.54 -9.12
N THR A 201 19.44 -22.95 -10.31
CA THR A 201 19.65 -21.51 -10.52
C THR A 201 18.52 -20.64 -9.97
N ASN A 202 17.28 -21.16 -9.95
CA ASN A 202 16.11 -20.44 -9.47
C ASN A 202 15.41 -21.31 -8.42
N ILE A 203 15.38 -20.84 -7.18
CA ILE A 203 14.84 -21.60 -6.05
C ILE A 203 13.93 -20.68 -5.24
N ASP A 204 12.65 -21.05 -5.15
CA ASP A 204 11.68 -20.37 -4.30
C ASP A 204 11.81 -20.83 -2.84
N LEU A 205 11.60 -19.91 -1.89
CA LEU A 205 11.40 -20.26 -0.49
C LEU A 205 9.90 -20.42 -0.22
N TRP A 206 9.45 -21.66 -0.07
CA TRP A 206 8.05 -21.98 0.19
C TRP A 206 7.70 -21.82 1.67
N LEU A 207 6.79 -20.89 1.98
CA LEU A 207 6.18 -20.74 3.31
C LEU A 207 4.68 -21.02 3.20
N ALA A 208 4.27 -22.22 3.62
CA ALA A 208 2.89 -22.68 3.50
C ALA A 208 2.24 -22.88 4.88
N PRO A 209 1.19 -22.12 5.23
CA PRO A 209 0.39 -22.42 6.41
C PRO A 209 -0.43 -23.70 6.19
N LYS A 210 -0.83 -24.35 7.29
CA LYS A 210 -1.72 -25.53 7.22
C LYS A 210 -3.18 -25.09 7.23
N GLY A 211 -4.00 -25.64 6.33
CA GLY A 211 -5.42 -25.31 6.23
C GLY A 211 -5.66 -23.89 5.71
N THR A 212 -6.58 -23.15 6.33
CA THR A 212 -6.90 -21.76 5.98
C THR A 212 -6.06 -20.73 6.75
N GLY A 213 -4.88 -21.12 7.27
CA GLY A 213 -4.00 -20.22 8.01
C GLY A 213 -3.28 -19.22 7.10
N ASP A 214 -2.65 -18.21 7.70
CA ASP A 214 -1.84 -17.19 7.02
C ASP A 214 -0.37 -17.24 7.47
N VAL A 215 0.54 -16.69 6.66
CA VAL A 215 1.91 -16.37 7.10
C VAL A 215 1.90 -15.01 7.81
N ILE A 216 2.18 -15.00 9.11
CA ILE A 216 2.05 -13.81 9.97
C ILE A 216 3.43 -13.30 10.41
N THR A 217 3.61 -11.97 10.44
CA THR A 217 4.78 -11.30 11.01
C THR A 217 4.34 -10.30 12.10
N ASN A 218 5.08 -10.19 13.20
CA ASN A 218 4.66 -9.42 14.37
C ASN A 218 4.65 -7.89 14.17
N THR A 219 5.39 -7.37 13.19
CA THR A 219 5.61 -5.92 13.00
C THR A 219 5.19 -5.42 11.61
N GLY A 220 4.38 -6.20 10.90
CA GLY A 220 3.97 -5.92 9.52
C GLY A 220 4.90 -6.58 8.48
N LEU A 221 4.30 -7.00 7.36
CA LEU A 221 5.02 -7.66 6.26
C LEU A 221 5.58 -6.60 5.30
N HIS A 222 6.90 -6.42 5.31
CA HIS A 222 7.59 -5.64 4.29
C HIS A 222 7.88 -6.52 3.06
N ALA A 223 6.84 -6.77 2.25
CA ALA A 223 7.02 -7.49 0.99
C ALA A 223 7.63 -6.56 -0.07
N ARG A 224 8.95 -6.67 -0.29
CA ARG A 224 9.60 -6.02 -1.44
C ARG A 224 9.36 -6.89 -2.68
N VAL A 225 8.35 -6.54 -3.49
CA VAL A 225 8.12 -7.19 -4.78
C VAL A 225 9.24 -6.77 -5.74
N LEU A 226 10.34 -7.53 -5.75
CA LEU A 226 11.43 -7.37 -6.70
C LEU A 226 11.19 -8.29 -7.91
N GLY A 227 10.46 -7.79 -8.89
CA GLY A 227 10.61 -8.31 -10.25
C GLY A 227 11.78 -7.60 -10.92
N ALA A 228 12.58 -8.32 -11.71
CA ALA A 228 13.31 -7.70 -12.81
C ALA A 228 12.35 -6.75 -13.56
N GLY A 229 12.85 -5.61 -14.03
CA GLY A 229 12.04 -4.52 -14.59
C GLY A 229 10.94 -5.00 -15.57
N PRO A 230 9.88 -4.20 -15.77
CA PRO A 230 8.68 -4.62 -16.46
C PRO A 230 8.98 -4.98 -17.92
N THR A 231 9.27 -6.24 -18.20
CA THR A 231 9.14 -6.80 -19.54
C THR A 231 7.68 -7.23 -19.70
N ASN A 232 6.90 -6.31 -20.29
CA ASN A 232 5.50 -6.48 -20.71
C ASN A 232 4.51 -7.03 -19.66
N GLY A 233 3.83 -6.10 -18.98
CA GLY A 233 2.41 -6.29 -18.67
C GLY A 233 2.04 -7.03 -17.39
N ARG A 234 2.85 -6.94 -16.32
CA ARG A 234 2.44 -7.42 -14.99
C ARG A 234 2.72 -6.38 -13.92
N TRP A 235 1.70 -5.56 -13.63
CA TRP A 235 1.62 -4.81 -12.38
C TRP A 235 1.47 -5.84 -11.25
N GLY A 236 2.11 -5.64 -10.10
CA GLY A 236 2.25 -6.63 -9.03
C GLY A 236 1.02 -7.54 -8.87
N GLN A 237 1.23 -8.86 -8.94
CA GLN A 237 0.15 -9.82 -8.73
C GLN A 237 -0.31 -9.77 -7.28
N PHE A 238 -1.36 -8.98 -7.01
CA PHE A 238 -2.19 -9.15 -5.84
C PHE A 238 -3.20 -10.24 -6.19
N SER A 239 -3.01 -11.44 -5.63
CA SER A 239 -3.90 -12.58 -5.89
C SER A 239 -5.31 -12.25 -5.42
N ALA A 240 -6.24 -12.28 -6.35
CA ALA A 240 -7.65 -12.14 -6.10
C ALA A 240 -8.30 -13.51 -5.86
N GLY A 241 -9.42 -13.53 -5.13
CA GLY A 241 -10.29 -14.71 -5.05
C GLY A 241 -10.78 -15.16 -6.43
N SER A 242 -11.68 -16.16 -6.49
CA SER A 242 -12.18 -16.78 -7.72
C SER A 242 -12.72 -15.80 -8.80
N ASN A 243 -12.97 -14.54 -8.42
CA ASN A 243 -13.53 -13.49 -9.26
C ASN A 243 -12.54 -12.38 -9.67
N GLY A 244 -11.24 -12.43 -9.31
CA GLY A 244 -10.27 -11.44 -9.83
C GLY A 244 -10.16 -10.09 -9.08
N ASN A 245 -10.93 -9.90 -7.99
CA ASN A 245 -10.92 -8.67 -7.16
C ASN A 245 -9.69 -8.51 -6.23
N VAL A 246 -9.06 -7.34 -6.27
CA VAL A 246 -8.00 -6.92 -5.33
C VAL A 246 -8.53 -5.86 -4.37
N LEU A 247 -8.55 -6.15 -3.05
CA LEU A 247 -8.92 -5.19 -2.00
C LEU A 247 -7.67 -4.62 -1.31
N LEU A 248 -7.50 -3.31 -1.37
CA LEU A 248 -6.59 -2.56 -0.51
C LEU A 248 -7.43 -1.87 0.57
N GLY A 249 -7.48 -2.46 1.77
CA GLY A 249 -8.41 -2.04 2.81
C GLY A 249 -7.81 -1.92 4.21
N HIS A 250 -8.34 -0.98 4.98
CA HIS A 250 -8.10 -0.81 6.42
C HIS A 250 -9.25 -1.44 7.21
N ASN A 251 -8.91 -2.29 8.19
CA ASN A 251 -9.85 -3.03 9.05
C ASN A 251 -10.85 -3.94 8.29
N CYS A 252 -10.50 -4.44 7.11
CA CYS A 252 -11.33 -5.38 6.35
C CYS A 252 -10.52 -6.38 5.51
N TYR A 253 -11.16 -7.46 5.10
CA TYR A 253 -10.64 -8.48 4.17
C TYR A 253 -11.79 -9.16 3.40
N ILE A 254 -11.48 -9.76 2.24
CA ILE A 254 -12.43 -10.59 1.47
C ILE A 254 -12.41 -12.00 2.08
N ASP A 255 -13.58 -12.60 2.32
CA ASP A 255 -13.69 -13.95 2.86
C ASP A 255 -13.14 -14.97 1.85
N ALA A 256 -12.18 -15.79 2.30
CA ALA A 256 -11.55 -16.83 1.48
C ALA A 256 -12.54 -17.93 1.03
N ASN A 257 -13.65 -18.12 1.75
CA ASN A 257 -14.66 -19.14 1.45
C ASN A 257 -15.86 -18.59 0.66
N ASP A 258 -15.98 -17.26 0.54
CA ASP A 258 -17.06 -16.59 -0.17
C ASP A 258 -16.59 -15.21 -0.66
N ALA A 259 -16.10 -15.16 -1.90
CA ALA A 259 -15.56 -13.94 -2.49
C ALA A 259 -16.57 -12.77 -2.59
N ASN A 260 -17.86 -13.00 -2.31
CA ASN A 260 -18.88 -11.97 -2.25
C ASN A 260 -19.02 -11.32 -0.86
N LYS A 261 -18.32 -11.82 0.15
CA LYS A 261 -18.37 -11.30 1.52
C LYS A 261 -17.10 -10.57 1.89
N ILE A 262 -17.26 -9.35 2.40
CA ILE A 262 -16.17 -8.59 3.03
C ILE A 262 -16.43 -8.61 4.54
N LYS A 263 -15.39 -8.91 5.32
CA LYS A 263 -15.44 -9.07 6.78
C LYS A 263 -14.52 -8.09 7.48
N TYR A 264 -14.84 -7.75 8.73
CA TYR A 264 -13.96 -6.93 9.57
C TYR A 264 -12.74 -7.71 10.04
N LYS A 265 -11.55 -7.10 9.94
CA LYS A 265 -10.32 -7.74 10.40
C LYS A 265 -10.17 -7.68 11.93
N HIS A 266 -10.61 -6.57 12.55
CA HIS A 266 -10.44 -6.30 13.97
C HIS A 266 -11.71 -5.73 14.61
N THR A 267 -11.84 -5.91 15.93
CA THR A 267 -12.92 -5.32 16.75
C THR A 267 -12.48 -3.94 17.23
N HIS A 268 -13.24 -2.89 16.90
CA HIS A 268 -12.94 -1.51 17.30
C HIS A 268 -14.21 -0.77 17.70
N ALA A 269 -14.10 0.17 18.65
CA ALA A 269 -15.25 0.96 19.11
C ALA A 269 -15.61 2.12 18.16
N SER A 270 -14.69 2.58 17.31
CA SER A 270 -14.88 3.82 16.51
C SER A 270 -14.12 3.85 15.18
N LEU A 271 -13.48 2.75 14.77
CA LEU A 271 -12.69 2.69 13.52
C LEU A 271 -13.38 1.74 12.54
N GLY A 272 -14.24 2.29 11.67
CA GLY A 272 -14.89 1.53 10.62
C GLY A 272 -13.92 1.04 9.55
N ALA A 273 -14.42 0.20 8.65
CA ALA A 273 -13.64 -0.29 7.52
C ALA A 273 -13.60 0.72 6.37
N ARG A 274 -12.46 0.75 5.67
CA ARG A 274 -12.26 1.54 4.44
C ARG A 274 -11.50 0.70 3.44
N GLY A 275 -11.73 0.88 2.16
CA GLY A 275 -10.89 0.21 1.17
C GLY A 275 -11.17 0.59 -0.26
N ILE A 276 -10.24 0.20 -1.13
CA ILE A 276 -10.32 0.33 -2.59
C ILE A 276 -10.34 -1.08 -3.16
N VAL A 277 -11.31 -1.37 -4.02
CA VAL A 277 -11.42 -2.62 -4.76
C VAL A 277 -11.14 -2.36 -6.24
N PHE A 278 -10.19 -3.11 -6.78
CA PHE A 278 -9.96 -3.23 -8.22
C PHE A 278 -10.64 -4.52 -8.69
N ASP A 279 -11.59 -4.40 -9.61
CA ASP A 279 -12.33 -5.53 -10.18
C ASP A 279 -11.75 -5.88 -11.56
N TRP A 280 -11.50 -7.17 -11.81
CA TRP A 280 -11.16 -7.67 -13.14
C TRP A 280 -12.24 -8.65 -13.64
N GLY A 281 -13.31 -8.12 -14.20
CA GLY A 281 -14.40 -8.98 -14.71
C GLY A 281 -15.44 -8.37 -15.65
N GLY A 282 -15.37 -7.07 -15.98
CA GLY A 282 -16.22 -6.47 -17.02
C GLY A 282 -16.73 -5.08 -16.66
N GLN A 283 -16.22 -4.05 -17.35
CA GLN A 283 -16.72 -2.66 -17.29
C GLN A 283 -16.65 -1.93 -15.91
N GLY A 284 -16.11 -2.57 -14.87
CA GLY A 284 -15.99 -2.02 -13.52
C GLY A 284 -14.75 -1.14 -13.34
N THR A 285 -14.95 0.16 -13.26
CA THR A 285 -13.93 1.11 -12.79
C THR A 285 -13.54 0.78 -11.35
N PRO A 286 -12.31 1.12 -10.88
CA PRO A 286 -11.96 0.98 -9.47
C PRO A 286 -13.03 1.60 -8.55
N MET A 287 -13.30 0.98 -7.41
CA MET A 287 -14.29 1.47 -6.46
C MET A 287 -13.67 1.62 -5.08
N TYR A 288 -14.16 2.54 -4.27
CA TYR A 288 -13.76 2.68 -2.88
C TYR A 288 -14.96 2.68 -1.95
N PHE A 289 -14.75 2.42 -0.67
CA PHE A 289 -15.76 2.59 0.36
C PHE A 289 -15.11 3.16 1.63
N ASP A 290 -15.87 3.94 2.37
CA ASP A 290 -15.53 4.43 3.70
C ASP A 290 -16.77 4.34 4.58
N MET A 291 -16.71 3.54 5.63
CA MET A 291 -17.82 3.41 6.58
C MET A 291 -17.84 4.50 7.66
N GLY A 292 -16.81 5.35 7.73
CA GLY A 292 -16.66 6.32 8.80
C GLY A 292 -16.36 5.67 10.15
N ASN A 293 -16.69 6.38 11.23
CA ASN A 293 -16.35 5.96 12.60
C ASN A 293 -17.43 5.06 13.19
N ILE A 294 -17.53 3.83 12.69
CA ILE A 294 -18.50 2.83 13.15
C ILE A 294 -17.76 1.75 13.95
N ALA A 295 -18.40 1.24 15.01
CA ALA A 295 -17.88 0.11 15.76
C ALA A 295 -17.87 -1.17 14.90
N THR A 296 -16.79 -1.94 14.97
CA THR A 296 -16.60 -3.18 14.20
C THR A 296 -16.40 -4.35 15.13
N THR A 297 -16.76 -5.56 14.68
CA THR A 297 -16.49 -6.82 15.37
C THR A 297 -15.77 -7.76 14.41
N ALA A 298 -14.57 -8.22 14.79
CA ALA A 298 -13.74 -9.08 13.96
C ALA A 298 -14.51 -10.32 13.44
N GLY A 299 -14.31 -10.65 12.16
CA GLY A 299 -14.93 -11.80 11.49
C GLY A 299 -16.40 -11.63 11.09
N THR A 300 -17.09 -10.58 11.55
CA THR A 300 -18.46 -10.27 11.10
C THR A 300 -18.42 -9.71 9.68
N ALA A 301 -19.33 -10.19 8.82
CA ALA A 301 -19.48 -9.69 7.46
C ALA A 301 -20.22 -8.35 7.43
N PHE A 302 -19.87 -7.50 6.48
CA PHE A 302 -20.59 -6.27 6.20
C PHE A 302 -20.77 -6.09 4.69
N THR A 303 -21.74 -5.26 4.34
CA THR A 303 -22.01 -4.90 2.94
C THR A 303 -21.54 -3.47 2.71
N PRO A 304 -20.34 -3.26 2.15
CA PRO A 304 -19.86 -1.93 1.84
C PRO A 304 -20.74 -1.26 0.79
N THR A 305 -21.05 0.01 0.99
CA THR A 305 -21.55 0.87 -0.08
C THR A 305 -20.36 1.36 -0.89
N PHE A 306 -20.17 0.78 -2.07
CA PHE A 306 -19.07 1.16 -2.94
C PHE A 306 -19.39 2.43 -3.72
N VAL A 307 -18.43 3.36 -3.70
CA VAL A 307 -18.41 4.57 -4.50
C VAL A 307 -17.46 4.36 -5.66
N LYS A 308 -17.96 4.61 -6.87
CA LYS A 308 -17.20 4.48 -8.11
C LYS A 308 -16.06 5.51 -8.16
N MET A 309 -14.83 5.09 -8.44
CA MET A 309 -13.74 6.00 -8.79
C MET A 309 -13.78 6.25 -10.30
N TYR A 310 -14.03 7.49 -10.70
CA TYR A 310 -14.04 7.87 -12.10
C TYR A 310 -12.61 8.06 -12.61
N HIS A 311 -12.31 7.46 -13.76
CA HIS A 311 -11.08 7.67 -14.53
C HIS A 311 -11.42 8.14 -15.95
N GLU A 312 -10.43 8.67 -16.68
CA GLU A 312 -10.61 9.00 -18.11
C GLU A 312 -11.11 7.76 -18.87
N GLY A 313 -12.29 7.88 -19.50
CA GLY A 313 -12.99 6.78 -20.18
C GLY A 313 -14.15 6.13 -19.39
N SER A 314 -14.40 6.52 -18.14
CA SER A 314 -15.55 6.01 -17.37
C SER A 314 -16.88 6.60 -17.87
N PRO A 315 -17.91 5.78 -18.19
CA PRO A 315 -19.24 6.30 -18.50
C PRO A 315 -19.80 7.03 -17.28
N GLY A 316 -20.07 8.33 -17.41
CA GLY A 316 -20.57 9.17 -16.32
C GLY A 316 -19.58 10.18 -15.73
N VAL A 317 -18.35 10.27 -16.25
CA VAL A 317 -17.60 11.54 -16.18
C VAL A 317 -18.47 12.61 -16.84
N LEU A 318 -18.68 13.74 -16.17
CA LEU A 318 -19.30 14.93 -16.75
C LEU A 318 -18.71 15.13 -18.14
N SER A 319 -19.48 14.80 -19.18
CA SER A 319 -19.03 14.88 -20.56
C SER A 319 -18.53 16.30 -20.84
N LEU A 320 -17.48 16.44 -21.64
CA LEU A 320 -16.87 17.69 -22.16
C LEU A 320 -17.84 18.84 -22.50
N ALA A 321 -19.13 18.55 -22.69
CA ALA A 321 -20.23 19.51 -22.76
C ALA A 321 -20.20 20.68 -21.74
N SER A 322 -19.62 20.51 -20.54
CA SER A 322 -19.51 21.58 -19.53
C SER A 322 -18.14 22.28 -19.48
N SER A 323 -17.12 21.80 -20.19
CA SER A 323 -15.78 22.42 -20.23
C SER A 323 -15.60 23.48 -21.31
N GLY A 324 -16.63 23.71 -22.15
CA GLY A 324 -16.57 24.64 -23.28
C GLY A 324 -16.06 24.01 -24.59
N GLU A 325 -15.72 22.72 -24.58
CA GLU A 325 -15.34 21.98 -25.79
C GLU A 325 -16.55 21.25 -26.39
N ALA A 326 -16.74 21.38 -27.71
CA ALA A 326 -17.89 20.82 -28.42
C ALA A 326 -17.71 19.31 -28.71
N VAL A 327 -18.74 18.52 -28.41
CA VAL A 327 -18.79 17.06 -28.64
C VAL A 327 -19.08 16.76 -30.12
N LEU A 328 -18.24 15.96 -30.77
CA LEU A 328 -18.42 15.54 -32.16
C LEU A 328 -19.54 14.51 -32.32
N LEU A 329 -20.53 14.81 -33.17
CA LEU A 329 -21.62 13.92 -33.53
C LEU A 329 -21.23 13.02 -34.72
N THR A 330 -21.59 11.74 -34.64
CA THR A 330 -21.29 10.74 -35.69
C THR A 330 -22.41 10.67 -36.74
N ALA A 331 -22.10 10.08 -37.91
CA ALA A 331 -23.05 9.94 -39.01
C ALA A 331 -24.34 9.21 -38.57
N GLY A 332 -25.49 9.82 -38.82
CA GLY A 332 -26.82 9.30 -38.42
C GLY A 332 -27.39 9.93 -37.14
N GLN A 333 -26.61 10.70 -36.39
CA GLN A 333 -27.12 11.54 -35.31
C GLN A 333 -27.70 12.85 -35.86
N THR A 334 -28.55 13.51 -35.08
CA THR A 334 -29.14 14.81 -35.43
C THR A 334 -29.02 15.75 -34.24
N PHE A 335 -28.94 17.05 -34.50
CA PHE A 335 -28.96 18.04 -33.41
C PHE A 335 -30.29 17.98 -32.66
N GLY A 336 -31.39 17.67 -33.33
CA GLY A 336 -32.73 17.59 -32.76
C GLY A 336 -32.89 16.43 -31.79
N GLY A 337 -32.10 15.36 -31.96
CA GLY A 337 -32.04 14.19 -31.09
C GLY A 337 -31.20 14.36 -29.82
N LEU A 338 -30.58 15.53 -29.60
CA LEU A 338 -29.77 15.80 -28.41
C LEU A 338 -30.63 15.78 -27.13
N THR A 339 -30.11 15.10 -26.11
CA THR A 339 -30.82 14.89 -24.83
C THR A 339 -30.12 15.51 -23.62
N LYS A 340 -28.93 16.08 -23.80
CA LYS A 340 -28.10 16.68 -22.75
C LYS A 340 -27.73 18.11 -23.11
N THR A 341 -27.74 19.01 -22.13
CA THR A 341 -27.21 20.38 -22.27
C THR A 341 -25.70 20.31 -22.55
N GLY A 342 -25.22 21.06 -23.53
CA GLY A 342 -23.82 21.04 -23.94
C GLY A 342 -23.54 21.69 -25.29
N PHE A 343 -22.27 21.71 -25.67
CA PHE A 343 -21.82 22.11 -27.00
C PHE A 343 -21.58 20.86 -27.87
N TYR A 344 -22.00 20.93 -29.13
CA TYR A 344 -21.93 19.83 -30.10
C TYR A 344 -21.46 20.36 -31.45
N MET A 345 -20.80 19.51 -32.23
CA MET A 345 -20.44 19.80 -33.62
C MET A 345 -20.67 18.58 -34.51
N GLY A 346 -20.88 18.77 -35.80
CA GLY A 346 -21.06 17.65 -36.71
C GLY A 346 -21.10 18.05 -38.17
N ALA A 347 -20.68 17.11 -39.03
CA ALA A 347 -20.70 17.25 -40.49
C ALA A 347 -21.94 16.59 -41.09
N PHE A 348 -22.47 17.17 -42.17
CA PHE A 348 -23.59 16.62 -42.97
C PHE A 348 -24.87 16.36 -42.16
N MET A 349 -25.08 17.10 -41.07
CA MET A 349 -26.24 16.93 -40.21
C MET A 349 -27.47 17.49 -40.92
N ALA A 350 -28.47 16.63 -41.19
CA ALA A 350 -29.66 16.99 -41.96
C ALA A 350 -30.48 18.13 -41.34
N ASP A 351 -30.39 18.31 -40.01
CA ASP A 351 -31.12 19.32 -39.26
C ASP A 351 -30.23 20.46 -38.73
N LYS A 352 -29.06 20.65 -39.35
CA LYS A 352 -28.13 21.74 -39.03
C LYS A 352 -28.75 23.13 -39.25
N PRO A 353 -28.25 24.18 -38.57
CA PRO A 353 -28.54 25.55 -38.94
C PRO A 353 -28.32 25.80 -40.44
N PRO A 354 -29.15 26.64 -41.09
CA PRO A 354 -28.94 27.01 -42.49
C PRO A 354 -27.52 27.53 -42.72
N SER A 355 -26.75 26.83 -43.55
CA SER A 355 -25.39 27.22 -43.96
C SER A 355 -25.04 26.53 -45.27
N THR A 356 -24.15 27.12 -46.05
CA THR A 356 -23.61 26.53 -47.29
C THR A 356 -22.57 25.44 -47.05
N HIS A 357 -22.22 25.18 -45.79
CA HIS A 357 -21.17 24.26 -45.37
C HIS A 357 -21.72 23.03 -44.67
N ASP A 358 -21.03 21.91 -44.80
CA ASP A 358 -21.48 20.64 -44.22
C ASP A 358 -21.40 20.60 -42.70
N TRP A 359 -20.47 21.36 -42.13
CA TRP A 359 -20.23 21.40 -40.69
C TRP A 359 -21.05 22.49 -39.98
N ALA A 360 -21.49 22.18 -38.77
CA ALA A 360 -22.15 23.12 -37.87
C ALA A 360 -21.75 22.91 -36.40
N TYR A 361 -21.82 24.00 -35.64
CA TYR A 361 -21.68 24.02 -34.18
C TYR A 361 -23.03 24.36 -33.56
N VAL A 362 -23.45 23.60 -32.55
CA VAL A 362 -24.72 23.80 -31.85
C VAL A 362 -24.52 23.67 -30.34
N GLN A 363 -24.87 24.72 -29.62
CA GLN A 363 -25.16 24.64 -28.20
C GLN A 363 -26.59 24.16 -28.01
N HIS A 364 -26.76 23.09 -27.24
CA HIS A 364 -28.06 22.61 -26.79
C HIS A 364 -28.25 22.98 -25.33
N ILE A 365 -29.38 23.63 -25.03
CA ILE A 365 -29.78 24.00 -23.68
C ILE A 365 -31.09 23.28 -23.41
N LYS A 366 -30.99 22.19 -22.66
CA LYS A 366 -32.15 21.41 -22.22
C LYS A 366 -32.65 22.00 -20.91
N HIS A 367 -33.92 22.39 -20.88
CA HIS A 367 -34.62 22.67 -19.64
C HIS A 367 -35.27 21.38 -19.11
N ASN A 368 -36.08 20.73 -19.94
CA ASN A 368 -36.69 19.43 -19.62
C ASN A 368 -36.99 18.63 -20.92
N ASN A 369 -37.81 17.58 -20.85
CA ASN A 369 -38.11 16.74 -22.02
C ASN A 369 -39.03 17.41 -23.05
N VAL A 370 -39.80 18.41 -22.64
CA VAL A 370 -40.76 19.13 -23.50
C VAL A 370 -40.30 20.56 -23.84
N TRP A 371 -39.19 21.02 -23.26
CA TRP A 371 -38.63 22.35 -23.51
C TRP A 371 -37.10 22.29 -23.65
N ALA A 372 -36.62 22.71 -24.82
CA ALA A 372 -35.21 22.94 -25.06
C ALA A 372 -35.00 24.08 -26.08
N MET A 373 -33.82 24.68 -26.02
CA MET A 373 -33.34 25.68 -26.97
C MET A 373 -32.04 25.20 -27.61
N GLN A 374 -31.84 25.60 -28.85
CA GLN A 374 -30.57 25.45 -29.55
C GLN A 374 -30.13 26.77 -30.14
N ILE A 375 -28.83 27.01 -30.04
CA ILE A 375 -28.14 28.12 -30.68
C ILE A 375 -27.02 27.50 -31.49
N GLY A 376 -26.90 27.85 -32.77
CA GLY A 376 -25.87 27.26 -33.61
C GLY A 376 -25.54 28.08 -34.83
N LYS A 377 -24.42 27.76 -35.46
CA LYS A 377 -23.97 28.36 -36.71
C LYS A 377 -23.32 27.31 -37.61
N GLY A 378 -23.19 27.63 -38.89
CA GLY A 378 -22.30 26.89 -39.77
C GLY A 378 -20.83 27.05 -39.37
N PHE A 379 -19.96 26.21 -39.93
CA PHE A 379 -18.54 26.17 -39.58
C PHE A 379 -17.77 27.45 -39.88
N HIS A 380 -18.19 28.22 -40.90
CA HIS A 380 -17.46 29.41 -41.30
C HIS A 380 -17.77 30.62 -40.41
N ASP A 381 -16.81 31.52 -40.27
CA ASP A 381 -16.96 32.71 -39.44
C ASP A 381 -17.98 33.72 -39.98
N ALA A 382 -18.24 33.68 -41.29
CA ALA A 382 -19.26 34.49 -41.94
C ALA A 382 -20.68 33.90 -41.85
N ASP A 383 -20.82 32.64 -41.43
CA ASP A 383 -22.15 32.02 -41.30
C ASP A 383 -22.90 32.69 -40.13
N PRO A 384 -24.13 33.18 -40.35
CA PRO A 384 -24.88 33.86 -39.30
C PRO A 384 -25.26 32.88 -38.19
N MET A 385 -25.46 33.41 -36.99
CA MET A 385 -25.97 32.64 -35.87
C MET A 385 -27.46 32.40 -36.04
N TYR A 386 -27.93 31.22 -35.66
CA TYR A 386 -29.32 30.83 -35.64
C TYR A 386 -29.72 30.33 -34.27
N TYR A 387 -31.01 30.45 -33.95
CA TYR A 387 -31.61 29.79 -32.80
C TYR A 387 -32.88 29.04 -33.21
N ARG A 388 -33.22 28.02 -32.44
CA ARG A 388 -34.54 27.36 -32.50
C ARG A 388 -34.93 26.87 -31.11
N THR A 389 -36.21 26.67 -30.92
CA THR A 389 -36.78 26.16 -29.66
C THR A 389 -37.73 25.01 -29.96
N LYS A 390 -37.84 24.07 -29.03
CA LYS A 390 -38.98 23.15 -28.92
C LYS A 390 -39.67 23.41 -27.60
N TRP A 391 -40.99 23.52 -27.61
CA TRP A 391 -41.79 23.72 -26.41
C TRP A 391 -43.18 23.08 -26.58
N SER A 392 -43.71 22.48 -25.52
CA SER A 392 -45.09 22.01 -25.43
C SER A 392 -45.66 22.35 -24.05
N GLN A 393 -46.88 22.89 -24.00
CA GLN A 393 -47.54 23.35 -22.77
C GLN A 393 -48.26 22.22 -22.03
N ASP A 394 -48.69 21.18 -22.74
CA ASP A 394 -49.60 20.13 -22.25
C ASP A 394 -48.89 18.79 -21.98
N GLY A 395 -47.55 18.75 -22.13
CA GLY A 395 -46.76 17.53 -21.95
C GLY A 395 -46.73 16.62 -23.19
N SER A 396 -47.35 17.00 -24.30
CA SER A 396 -47.26 16.30 -25.59
C SER A 396 -45.85 16.41 -26.22
N THR A 397 -45.56 15.59 -27.24
CA THR A 397 -44.28 15.58 -27.94
C THR A 397 -43.96 16.96 -28.55
N ALA A 398 -43.05 17.69 -27.93
CA ALA A 398 -42.61 19.01 -28.40
C ALA A 398 -41.81 18.90 -29.71
N ILE A 399 -42.25 19.62 -30.74
CA ILE A 399 -41.62 19.66 -32.06
C ILE A 399 -40.64 20.83 -32.12
N TRP A 400 -39.50 20.64 -32.77
CA TRP A 400 -38.56 21.73 -33.04
C TRP A 400 -39.16 22.74 -34.03
N GLY A 401 -39.16 24.01 -33.67
CA GLY A 401 -39.37 25.09 -34.64
C GLY A 401 -38.24 25.15 -35.67
N GLY A 402 -38.50 25.78 -36.81
CA GLY A 402 -37.46 26.07 -37.80
C GLY A 402 -36.36 26.96 -37.21
N TRP A 403 -35.14 26.84 -37.76
CA TRP A 403 -34.03 27.73 -37.41
C TRP A 403 -34.35 29.17 -37.79
N LYS A 404 -34.23 30.08 -36.82
CA LYS A 404 -34.42 31.52 -37.00
C LYS A 404 -33.07 32.22 -36.93
N GLN A 405 -32.75 33.03 -37.94
CA GLN A 405 -31.50 33.78 -37.98
C GLN A 405 -31.50 34.86 -36.89
N MET A 406 -30.40 34.95 -36.16
CA MET A 406 -30.12 36.06 -35.24
C MET A 406 -29.62 37.25 -36.07
N GLY A 407 -30.08 38.46 -35.76
CA GLY A 407 -29.70 39.66 -36.51
C GLY A 407 -28.18 39.88 -36.56
N SER A 408 -27.69 40.47 -37.66
CA SER A 408 -26.28 40.83 -37.86
C SER A 408 -25.74 41.66 -36.68
N GLY A 409 -24.63 41.20 -36.05
CA GLY A 409 -23.96 41.91 -34.95
C GLY A 409 -24.16 41.34 -33.54
N ALA A 410 -24.76 40.17 -33.37
CA ALA A 410 -24.85 39.50 -32.07
C ALA A 410 -23.54 38.78 -31.71
N TYR A 411 -22.71 39.39 -30.86
CA TYR A 411 -21.56 38.73 -30.23
C TYR A 411 -21.98 38.13 -28.88
N VAL A 412 -21.65 36.85 -28.65
CA VAL A 412 -21.63 36.24 -27.32
C VAL A 412 -20.18 36.31 -26.84
N VAL A 413 -19.89 37.19 -25.87
CA VAL A 413 -18.61 37.16 -25.15
C VAL A 413 -18.77 36.21 -23.98
N SER A 414 -17.97 35.14 -23.94
CA SER A 414 -17.84 34.31 -22.74
C SER A 414 -16.92 34.99 -21.73
N ASN A 415 -17.30 35.06 -20.47
CA ASN A 415 -16.59 34.41 -19.37
C ASN A 415 -17.20 34.74 -18.00
N ASN A 416 -17.12 33.74 -17.13
CA ASN A 416 -17.44 33.73 -15.72
C ASN A 416 -16.99 34.98 -14.94
N VAL A 417 -17.92 35.81 -14.44
CA VAL A 417 -17.92 36.45 -13.11
C VAL A 417 -19.37 36.87 -12.79
N ARG A 418 -19.78 36.90 -11.52
CA ARG A 418 -21.04 37.52 -11.02
C ARG A 418 -21.12 39.06 -11.22
N GLU A 419 -20.55 39.57 -12.31
CA GLU A 419 -20.60 40.97 -12.72
C GLU A 419 -20.76 41.01 -14.24
N THR A 420 -21.86 41.57 -14.74
CA THR A 420 -22.08 41.72 -16.18
C THR A 420 -21.59 43.10 -16.63
N ILE A 421 -20.42 43.13 -17.27
CA ILE A 421 -19.92 44.29 -18.01
C ILE A 421 -20.46 44.16 -19.44
N LEU A 422 -21.31 45.08 -19.87
CA LEU A 422 -21.77 45.16 -21.26
C LEU A 422 -21.02 46.30 -21.96
N ALA A 423 -20.14 45.94 -22.89
CA ALA A 423 -19.59 46.87 -23.86
C ALA A 423 -20.39 46.77 -25.16
N THR A 424 -21.02 47.86 -25.60
CA THR A 424 -21.63 47.94 -26.94
C THR A 424 -20.89 49.00 -27.73
N GLU A 425 -20.35 48.63 -28.90
CA GLU A 425 -19.95 49.59 -29.93
C GLU A 425 -21.04 49.65 -30.99
N TYR A 426 -21.57 50.83 -31.23
CA TYR A 426 -22.45 51.09 -32.35
C TYR A 426 -21.71 51.95 -33.38
N ASN A 427 -21.60 51.45 -34.61
CA ASN A 427 -21.07 52.16 -35.76
C ASN A 427 -22.19 52.37 -36.76
N ASN A 428 -22.70 53.60 -36.88
CA ASN A 428 -23.80 53.92 -37.80
C ASN A 428 -23.33 54.16 -39.26
N GLY A 429 -22.16 53.66 -39.66
CA GLY A 429 -21.61 53.88 -41.01
C GLY A 429 -21.27 55.35 -41.38
N ALA A 430 -21.59 56.33 -40.53
CA ALA A 430 -21.28 57.75 -40.70
C ALA A 430 -20.56 58.29 -39.46
N ALA A 431 -19.23 58.41 -39.52
CA ALA A 431 -18.27 59.16 -38.68
C ALA A 431 -18.50 59.32 -37.16
N ASN A 432 -19.43 58.60 -36.53
CA ASN A 432 -19.75 58.68 -35.12
C ASN A 432 -19.86 57.27 -34.55
N SER A 433 -18.93 56.92 -33.66
CA SER A 433 -19.00 55.70 -32.86
C SER A 433 -19.23 56.11 -31.41
N PHE A 434 -20.26 55.54 -30.79
CA PHE A 434 -20.46 55.61 -29.35
C PHE A 434 -20.05 54.26 -28.75
N ARG A 435 -19.13 54.30 -27.78
CA ARG A 435 -18.76 53.14 -26.97
C ARG A 435 -19.41 53.30 -25.60
N TYR A 436 -20.31 52.39 -25.27
CA TYR A 436 -20.96 52.34 -23.97
C TYR A 436 -20.39 51.21 -23.13
N ILE A 437 -19.96 51.49 -21.91
CA ILE A 437 -19.63 50.47 -20.91
C ILE A 437 -20.64 50.61 -19.77
N GLY A 438 -21.58 49.67 -19.69
CA GLY A 438 -22.57 49.59 -18.63
C GLY A 438 -22.18 48.57 -17.57
N LYS A 439 -22.19 48.97 -16.29
CA LYS A 439 -22.15 48.02 -15.16
C LYS A 439 -23.52 47.93 -14.51
N TRP A 440 -24.09 46.73 -14.50
CA TRP A 440 -25.37 46.42 -13.86
C TRP A 440 -25.11 45.79 -12.49
N ILE A 441 -25.71 46.34 -11.44
CA ILE A 441 -25.55 45.83 -10.07
C ILE A 441 -26.95 45.59 -9.50
N PRO A 442 -27.46 44.35 -9.55
CA PRO A 442 -28.68 43.99 -8.85
C PRO A 442 -28.45 44.06 -7.34
N LYS A 443 -29.36 44.69 -6.60
CA LYS A 443 -29.36 44.72 -5.13
C LYS A 443 -30.40 43.75 -4.58
N ARG A 444 -30.12 43.27 -3.37
CA ARG A 444 -30.96 42.31 -2.62
C ARG A 444 -32.36 42.83 -2.28
N ASP A 445 -32.60 44.13 -2.42
CA ASP A 445 -33.89 44.79 -2.16
C ASP A 445 -34.77 44.90 -3.42
N GLY A 446 -34.36 44.26 -4.52
CA GLY A 446 -35.06 44.28 -5.80
C GLY A 446 -34.77 45.52 -6.65
N THR A 447 -33.84 46.38 -6.24
CA THR A 447 -33.42 47.55 -7.03
C THR A 447 -32.22 47.22 -7.93
N VAL A 448 -32.23 47.75 -9.15
CA VAL A 448 -31.12 47.61 -10.11
C VAL A 448 -30.36 48.93 -10.18
N MET A 449 -29.04 48.92 -9.95
CA MET A 449 -28.21 50.09 -10.28
C MET A 449 -27.64 49.94 -11.68
N VAL A 450 -27.78 51.01 -12.47
CA VAL A 450 -27.15 51.13 -13.78
C VAL A 450 -26.01 52.14 -13.66
N LYS A 451 -24.78 51.74 -13.97
CA LYS A 451 -23.68 52.70 -14.21
C LYS A 451 -23.38 52.74 -15.69
N ALA A 452 -23.27 53.94 -16.23
CA ALA A 452 -23.17 54.22 -17.65
C ALA A 452 -21.90 55.02 -17.95
N ASN A 453 -21.00 54.49 -18.78
CA ASN A 453 -19.85 55.25 -19.28
C ASN A 453 -20.06 55.49 -20.77
N ILE A 454 -20.18 56.76 -21.19
CA ILE A 454 -20.47 57.15 -22.57
C ILE A 454 -19.21 57.74 -23.19
N ALA A 455 -18.59 57.01 -24.12
CA ALA A 455 -17.46 57.52 -24.89
C ALA A 455 -17.87 57.81 -26.32
N ARG A 456 -17.46 58.96 -26.84
CA ARG A 456 -17.74 59.36 -28.21
C ARG A 456 -16.45 59.51 -29.02
N SER A 457 -16.37 58.82 -30.16
CA SER A 457 -15.38 59.10 -31.21
C SER A 457 -16.11 59.54 -32.48
N GLY A 458 -16.22 60.87 -32.69
CA GLY A 458 -16.83 61.44 -33.89
C GLY A 458 -17.22 62.92 -33.78
N THR A 459 -17.56 63.57 -34.89
CA THR A 459 -17.76 65.04 -35.02
C THR A 459 -19.20 65.53 -35.23
N GLY A 460 -20.21 64.65 -35.39
CA GLY A 460 -21.64 65.04 -35.47
C GLY A 460 -22.30 65.56 -34.16
N THR A 461 -23.63 65.55 -34.05
CA THR A 461 -24.38 65.99 -32.85
C THR A 461 -25.47 64.97 -32.47
N GLY A 462 -25.61 64.58 -31.19
CA GLY A 462 -26.63 63.61 -30.74
C GLY A 462 -26.81 63.54 -29.21
N ASN A 463 -27.96 63.04 -28.75
CA ASN A 463 -28.31 62.81 -27.34
C ASN A 463 -28.43 61.31 -27.06
N ALA A 464 -27.97 60.87 -25.89
CA ALA A 464 -28.14 59.49 -25.42
C ALA A 464 -29.27 59.39 -24.38
N PHE A 465 -30.21 58.48 -24.60
CA PHE A 465 -31.35 58.27 -23.71
C PHE A 465 -31.36 56.85 -23.14
N LEU A 466 -31.64 56.72 -21.84
CA LEU A 466 -31.86 55.45 -21.16
C LEU A 466 -33.36 55.27 -20.87
N TYR A 467 -33.98 54.22 -21.42
CA TYR A 467 -35.41 53.92 -21.21
C TYR A 467 -35.63 52.69 -20.34
N ALA A 468 -36.68 52.73 -19.54
CA ALA A 468 -37.27 51.57 -18.87
C ALA A 468 -38.71 51.38 -19.34
N LEU A 469 -39.02 50.17 -19.82
CA LEU A 469 -40.34 49.74 -20.25
C LEU A 469 -40.89 48.71 -19.27
N TYR A 470 -42.15 48.86 -18.88
CA TYR A 470 -42.82 47.93 -17.97
C TYR A 470 -44.27 47.67 -18.37
N ASP A 471 -44.81 46.52 -17.95
CA ASP A 471 -46.20 46.13 -18.20
C ASP A 471 -47.17 47.04 -17.43
N ARG A 472 -48.25 47.48 -18.09
CA ARG A 472 -49.31 48.35 -17.58
C ARG A 472 -49.98 47.80 -16.31
N ALA A 473 -49.93 46.50 -16.07
CA ALA A 473 -50.46 45.86 -14.86
C ALA A 473 -49.62 46.13 -13.58
N SER A 474 -48.43 46.69 -13.70
CA SER A 474 -47.51 46.92 -12.58
C SER A 474 -47.92 48.18 -11.79
N THR A 475 -48.52 48.01 -10.60
CA THR A 475 -49.10 49.12 -9.81
C THR A 475 -48.16 49.74 -8.77
N ASN A 476 -46.97 49.17 -8.54
CA ASN A 476 -46.00 49.67 -7.55
C ASN A 476 -44.61 49.83 -8.17
N VAL A 477 -44.39 50.91 -8.92
CA VAL A 477 -43.04 51.28 -9.40
C VAL A 477 -42.69 52.67 -8.87
N GLU A 478 -41.82 52.74 -7.86
CA GLU A 478 -41.24 53.99 -7.37
C GLU A 478 -39.94 54.29 -8.13
N PHE A 479 -39.77 55.52 -8.60
CA PHE A 479 -38.61 55.96 -9.38
C PHE A 479 -37.91 57.16 -8.71
N GLY A 480 -36.57 57.11 -8.63
CA GLY A 480 -35.74 58.25 -8.23
C GLY A 480 -34.48 58.32 -9.09
N ALA A 481 -34.24 59.45 -9.76
CA ALA A 481 -33.03 59.73 -10.50
C ALA A 481 -32.12 60.64 -9.66
N HIS A 482 -30.91 60.18 -9.34
CA HIS A 482 -29.89 60.97 -8.62
C HIS A 482 -28.62 61.09 -9.47
N LYS A 483 -28.11 62.32 -9.65
CA LYS A 483 -26.80 62.63 -10.25
C LYS A 483 -25.72 62.24 -9.23
N ILE A 484 -24.83 61.30 -9.55
CA ILE A 484 -23.86 60.77 -8.59
C ILE A 484 -22.43 61.28 -8.83
N HIS A 485 -22.02 61.55 -10.08
CA HIS A 485 -20.69 62.10 -10.38
C HIS A 485 -20.57 62.59 -11.83
N GLU A 486 -19.78 63.64 -12.08
CA GLU A 486 -19.32 64.07 -13.41
C GLU A 486 -17.80 64.29 -13.36
N ASN A 487 -17.04 63.61 -14.22
CA ASN A 487 -15.65 63.94 -14.52
C ASN A 487 -15.61 64.47 -15.96
N ILE A 488 -15.48 65.79 -16.11
CA ILE A 488 -15.62 66.49 -17.38
C ILE A 488 -14.24 66.94 -17.89
N TYR A 489 -13.89 66.55 -19.12
CA TYR A 489 -12.79 67.13 -19.91
C TYR A 489 -13.33 68.01 -21.07
N SER A 490 -14.40 68.78 -20.87
CA SER A 490 -14.69 70.01 -21.64
C SER A 490 -15.88 70.78 -21.04
N PRO A 491 -15.82 72.12 -20.87
CA PRO A 491 -16.90 72.86 -20.26
C PRO A 491 -17.98 73.10 -21.32
N LEU A 492 -19.15 72.46 -21.20
CA LEU A 492 -20.46 72.96 -21.67
C LEU A 492 -21.54 71.88 -21.52
N ILE A 493 -22.58 72.23 -20.73
CA ILE A 493 -23.96 71.70 -20.69
C ILE A 493 -24.31 70.72 -19.54
N ASP A 494 -25.04 71.31 -18.58
CA ASP A 494 -25.77 70.75 -17.44
C ASP A 494 -27.25 70.55 -17.80
N SER A 495 -27.74 69.29 -17.80
CA SER A 495 -29.07 68.90 -17.29
C SER A 495 -29.37 67.44 -17.63
N ILE A 496 -29.76 66.64 -16.63
CA ILE A 496 -30.47 65.35 -16.80
C ILE A 496 -31.96 65.66 -16.66
N ALA A 497 -32.77 65.35 -17.68
CA ALA A 497 -34.22 65.50 -17.63
C ALA A 497 -34.91 64.12 -17.58
N VAL A 498 -35.96 64.01 -16.77
CA VAL A 498 -36.80 62.80 -16.66
C VAL A 498 -38.16 63.09 -17.31
N GLY A 499 -38.59 62.25 -18.25
CA GLY A 499 -39.88 62.39 -18.93
C GLY A 499 -40.62 61.06 -19.07
N SER A 500 -41.95 61.11 -19.22
CA SER A 500 -42.82 59.94 -19.42
C SER A 500 -43.42 59.92 -20.82
N TYR A 501 -43.64 58.72 -21.37
CA TYR A 501 -44.35 58.50 -22.63
C TYR A 501 -45.38 57.37 -22.49
N LEU A 502 -46.61 57.61 -22.94
CA LEU A 502 -47.70 56.63 -22.95
C LEU A 502 -48.00 56.18 -24.38
N THR A 503 -48.02 54.86 -24.60
CA THR A 503 -48.62 54.27 -25.81
C THR A 503 -49.65 53.22 -25.42
N ALA A 504 -50.47 52.75 -26.38
CA ALA A 504 -51.62 51.88 -26.12
C ALA A 504 -51.30 50.58 -25.36
N ASN A 505 -50.05 50.08 -25.43
CA ASN A 505 -49.67 48.77 -24.88
C ASN A 505 -48.46 48.76 -23.92
N LEU A 506 -47.75 49.90 -23.74
CA LEU A 506 -46.55 49.99 -22.89
C LEU A 506 -46.46 51.37 -22.23
N ASN A 507 -46.06 51.39 -20.94
CA ASN A 507 -45.59 52.60 -20.26
C ASN A 507 -44.06 52.67 -20.39
N GLY A 508 -43.53 53.83 -20.77
CA GLY A 508 -42.09 54.07 -20.85
C GLY A 508 -41.67 55.34 -20.13
N LEU A 509 -40.60 55.26 -19.36
CA LEU A 509 -39.92 56.41 -18.76
C LEU A 509 -38.49 56.49 -19.30
N TYR A 510 -37.99 57.70 -19.54
CA TYR A 510 -36.61 57.91 -20.02
C TYR A 510 -35.82 58.86 -19.12
N VAL A 511 -34.51 58.62 -19.07
CA VAL A 511 -33.51 59.53 -18.50
C VAL A 511 -32.65 60.04 -19.65
N ASP A 512 -32.70 61.36 -19.89
CA ASP A 512 -31.78 62.02 -20.81
C ASP A 512 -30.41 62.16 -20.14
N LEU A 513 -29.40 61.48 -20.69
CA LEU A 513 -28.04 61.53 -20.16
C LEU A 513 -27.25 62.73 -20.70
N GLY A 514 -27.88 63.58 -21.52
CA GLY A 514 -27.38 64.86 -21.99
C GLY A 514 -26.63 64.81 -23.32
N TYR A 515 -26.32 66.01 -23.81
CA TYR A 515 -25.72 66.29 -25.11
C TYR A 515 -24.18 66.30 -25.02
N ALA A 516 -23.51 65.63 -25.95
CA ALA A 516 -22.04 65.66 -26.09
C ALA A 516 -21.64 66.34 -27.41
N SER A 517 -21.17 67.59 -27.35
CA SER A 517 -20.84 68.42 -28.51
C SER A 517 -19.43 68.19 -29.10
N ALA A 518 -18.55 67.47 -28.40
CA ALA A 518 -17.15 67.27 -28.79
C ALA A 518 -16.69 65.80 -28.66
N PRO A 519 -15.72 65.34 -29.48
CA PRO A 519 -15.11 64.02 -29.33
C PRO A 519 -14.33 63.93 -28.01
N GLY A 520 -14.67 62.95 -27.17
CA GLY A 520 -14.10 62.77 -25.83
C GLY A 520 -14.81 61.67 -25.03
N TYR A 521 -14.14 61.17 -23.99
CA TYR A 521 -14.73 60.25 -23.01
C TYR A 521 -15.51 61.07 -21.98
N ILE A 522 -16.82 60.85 -21.83
CA ILE A 522 -17.63 61.49 -20.79
C ILE A 522 -18.24 60.41 -19.90
N GLU A 523 -17.77 60.32 -18.67
CA GLU A 523 -18.35 59.41 -17.69
C GLU A 523 -19.56 60.06 -17.01
N ARG A 524 -20.77 59.53 -17.24
CA ARG A 524 -22.02 60.05 -16.65
C ARG A 524 -22.77 58.94 -15.93
N THR A 525 -22.77 58.98 -14.60
CA THR A 525 -23.51 57.99 -13.80
C THR A 525 -24.93 58.48 -13.48
N ALA A 526 -25.94 57.73 -13.93
CA ALA A 526 -27.33 57.93 -13.52
C ALA A 526 -27.85 56.74 -12.72
N LEU A 527 -28.43 56.99 -11.55
CA LEU A 527 -29.13 55.95 -10.79
C LEU A 527 -30.56 55.84 -11.29
N LEU A 528 -30.96 54.66 -11.78
CA LEU A 528 -32.36 54.34 -12.05
C LEU A 528 -32.82 53.26 -11.07
N THR A 529 -33.55 53.66 -10.04
CA THR A 529 -34.13 52.69 -9.09
C THR A 529 -35.46 52.21 -9.64
N VAL A 530 -35.61 50.91 -9.86
CA VAL A 530 -36.88 50.26 -10.22
C VAL A 530 -37.16 49.18 -9.19
N LYS A 531 -38.31 49.26 -8.52
CA LYS A 531 -38.80 48.21 -7.62
C LYS A 531 -39.97 47.56 -8.34
N ALA A 532 -39.84 46.34 -8.84
CA ALA A 532 -40.88 45.69 -9.63
C ALA A 532 -41.11 44.24 -9.18
N GLY A 533 -42.39 43.83 -9.10
CA GLY A 533 -42.81 42.43 -8.96
C GLY A 533 -43.05 41.71 -10.30
N HIS A 534 -42.60 42.32 -11.41
CA HIS A 534 -42.78 41.87 -12.79
C HIS A 534 -41.53 42.19 -13.63
N PRO A 535 -41.31 41.52 -14.78
CA PRO A 535 -40.15 41.78 -15.64
C PRO A 535 -40.16 43.20 -16.21
N VAL A 536 -39.03 43.89 -16.10
CA VAL A 536 -38.80 45.25 -16.63
C VAL A 536 -37.79 45.17 -17.76
N VAL A 537 -38.11 45.77 -18.91
CA VAL A 537 -37.26 45.75 -20.11
C VAL A 537 -36.57 47.11 -20.26
N PHE A 538 -35.25 47.14 -20.19
CA PHE A 538 -34.48 48.36 -20.43
C PHE A 538 -34.05 48.45 -21.90
N VAL A 539 -34.27 49.61 -22.52
CA VAL A 539 -33.96 49.86 -23.94
C VAL A 539 -33.16 51.16 -24.07
N LEU A 540 -32.17 51.18 -24.96
CA LEU A 540 -31.33 52.35 -25.22
C LEU A 540 -31.60 52.88 -26.64
N PHE A 541 -31.65 54.20 -26.81
CA PHE A 541 -31.80 54.86 -28.11
C PHE A 541 -30.81 56.02 -28.27
N ASP A 542 -30.39 56.26 -29.51
CA ASP A 542 -29.79 57.51 -30.00
C ASP A 542 -30.90 58.27 -30.77
N GLY A 543 -31.03 59.59 -30.62
CA GLY A 543 -32.17 60.39 -31.15
C GLY A 543 -32.37 60.26 -32.68
N TYR A 544 -33.49 60.56 -33.35
CA TYR A 544 -34.77 61.23 -33.12
C TYR A 544 -35.89 60.28 -33.61
N GLN A 545 -36.98 60.11 -32.84
CA GLN A 545 -38.19 59.31 -33.14
C GLN A 545 -38.09 57.77 -33.06
N LEU A 546 -39.00 57.19 -32.26
CA LEU A 546 -39.25 55.75 -32.02
C LEU A 546 -39.67 54.91 -33.25
N ALA A 547 -39.59 55.46 -34.47
CA ALA A 547 -40.13 54.83 -35.68
C ALA A 547 -39.20 53.77 -36.32
N TYR A 548 -37.93 53.69 -35.91
CA TYR A 548 -36.95 52.76 -36.49
C TYR A 548 -36.20 51.97 -35.41
N CYS A 549 -36.90 51.05 -34.75
CA CYS A 549 -36.28 50.13 -33.79
C CYS A 549 -35.68 48.92 -34.52
N ASN A 550 -34.35 48.92 -34.72
CA ASN A 550 -33.63 47.83 -35.41
C ASN A 550 -33.06 46.75 -34.47
N SER A 551 -33.28 46.86 -33.15
CA SER A 551 -32.95 45.80 -32.19
C SER A 551 -33.72 45.97 -30.88
N ILE A 552 -34.37 44.89 -30.43
CA ILE A 552 -34.98 44.79 -29.10
C ILE A 552 -34.22 43.70 -28.35
N LYS A 553 -33.70 44.01 -27.15
CA LYS A 553 -33.14 43.01 -26.23
C LYS A 553 -34.02 42.95 -25.00
N ILE A 554 -34.52 41.76 -24.69
CA ILE A 554 -35.40 41.49 -23.54
C ILE A 554 -34.57 40.74 -22.50
N TYR A 555 -34.52 41.25 -21.28
CA TYR A 555 -33.88 40.57 -20.14
C TYR A 555 -34.96 40.19 -19.12
N TYR A 556 -34.96 38.93 -18.69
CA TYR A 556 -35.74 38.46 -17.56
C TYR A 556 -34.79 38.26 -16.37
N ASP A 557 -35.20 38.75 -15.20
CA ASP A 557 -34.56 38.41 -13.93
C ASP A 557 -35.54 37.50 -13.17
N GLU A 558 -35.06 36.35 -12.69
CA GLU A 558 -35.81 35.48 -11.77
C GLU A 558 -35.68 36.07 -10.36
N ILE A 559 -36.80 36.32 -9.66
CA ILE A 559 -36.78 36.49 -8.20
C ILE A 559 -36.75 35.10 -7.55
#